data_AF-A0A7W2EAL6-F1
#
_entry.id   AF-A0A7W2EAL6-F1
#
_cell.length_a   1.000
_cell.length_b   1.000
_cell.length_c   1.000
_cell.angle_alpha   90.00
_cell.angle_beta   90.00
_cell.angle_gamma   90.00
#
_symmetry.space_group_name_H-M   'P 1'
#
loop_
_entity.id
_entity.type
_entity.pdbx_description
1 polymer ?
#
loop_
_entity_poly.entity_id
_entity_poly.type
_entity_poly.pdbx_seq_one_letter_code
_entity_poly.pdbx_strand_id
1 'polypeptide(L)'
;MQLTRKSALSAGAGLLALGCVLGILGGGVWALVRPAYVGVVEGGGLRVDQAQSPVNAEFAGFGSFALLTTLAGVVVAAVALIAAKRGKVRGSVAWLLWAGVVSAIAAVALYIFGGWFVGLVHPLPSPDALSGGDTLTIVPPVRPGAAWAAGPFAAVLVYWTANLLAYTKDER
;
A
#
# COMPACT_ATOMS: atom_id res chain seq x y z
N MET A 1 -13.45 -6.42 -32.91
CA MET A 1 -14.28 -5.81 -31.85
C MET A 1 -13.93 -4.33 -31.76
N GLN A 2 -14.85 -3.41 -32.07
CA GLN A 2 -14.61 -1.96 -31.94
C GLN A 2 -14.78 -1.55 -30.48
N LEU A 3 -13.70 -1.09 -29.85
CA LEU A 3 -13.74 -0.49 -28.52
C LEU A 3 -14.36 0.90 -28.60
N THR A 4 -15.40 1.16 -27.81
CA THR A 4 -15.96 2.51 -27.69
C THR A 4 -15.09 3.31 -26.71
N ARG A 5 -14.80 4.59 -27.00
CA ARG A 5 -14.01 5.45 -26.07
C ARG A 5 -14.60 5.47 -24.65
N LYS A 6 -15.94 5.40 -24.54
CA LYS A 6 -16.66 5.34 -23.26
C LYS A 6 -16.32 4.08 -22.45
N SER A 7 -16.21 2.91 -23.09
CA SER A 7 -15.88 1.66 -22.36
C SER A 7 -14.46 1.69 -21.79
N ALA A 8 -13.50 2.22 -22.55
CA ALA A 8 -12.11 2.35 -22.10
C ALA A 8 -11.96 3.33 -20.92
N LEU A 9 -12.62 4.50 -21.00
CA LEU A 9 -12.64 5.48 -19.92
C LEU A 9 -13.27 4.91 -18.64
N SER A 10 -14.40 4.22 -18.75
CA SER A 10 -15.07 3.59 -17.61
C SER A 10 -14.20 2.52 -16.94
N ALA A 11 -13.48 1.71 -17.72
CA ALA A 11 -12.55 0.72 -17.20
C ALA A 11 -11.35 1.37 -16.51
N GLY A 12 -10.79 2.44 -17.10
CA GLY A 12 -9.70 3.23 -16.50
C GLY A 12 -10.09 3.83 -15.16
N ALA A 13 -11.25 4.49 -15.09
CA ALA A 13 -11.80 5.08 -13.88
C ALA A 13 -12.13 4.01 -12.81
N GLY A 14 -12.71 2.88 -13.23
CA GLY A 14 -12.99 1.76 -12.33
C GLY A 14 -11.72 1.15 -11.71
N LEU A 15 -10.65 1.05 -12.50
CA LEU A 15 -9.36 0.57 -12.01
C LEU A 15 -8.76 1.56 -10.99
N LEU A 16 -8.84 2.87 -11.27
CA LEU A 16 -8.41 3.91 -10.33
C LEU A 16 -9.20 3.86 -9.02
N ALA A 17 -10.54 3.77 -9.10
CA ALA A 17 -11.40 3.66 -7.93
C ALA A 17 -11.04 2.43 -7.08
N LEU A 18 -10.80 1.28 -7.73
CA LEU A 18 -10.30 0.08 -7.06
C LEU A 18 -8.96 0.36 -6.35
N GLY A 19 -8.00 1.00 -7.03
CA GLY A 19 -6.71 1.36 -6.43
C GLY A 19 -6.86 2.23 -5.18
N CYS A 20 -7.73 3.24 -5.22
CA CYS A 20 -8.03 4.08 -4.05
C CYS A 20 -8.62 3.26 -2.90
N VAL A 21 -9.59 2.39 -3.17
CA VAL A 21 -10.21 1.53 -2.14
C VAL A 21 -9.20 0.57 -1.53
N LEU A 22 -8.39 -0.09 -2.37
CA LEU A 22 -7.31 -0.97 -1.90
C LEU A 22 -6.30 -0.21 -1.05
N GLY A 23 -5.94 1.01 -1.44
CA GLY A 23 -5.05 1.86 -0.67
C GLY A 23 -5.64 2.22 0.70
N ILE A 24 -6.88 2.73 0.74
CA ILE A 24 -7.54 3.11 1.99
C ILE A 24 -7.65 1.91 2.95
N LEU A 25 -8.21 0.78 2.48
CA LEU A 25 -8.37 -0.42 3.29
C LEU A 25 -7.02 -1.01 3.70
N GLY A 26 -6.06 -1.06 2.77
CA GLY A 26 -4.70 -1.47 3.04
C GLY A 26 -4.03 -0.59 4.08
N GLY A 27 -4.33 0.71 4.12
CA GLY A 27 -3.83 1.65 5.12
C GLY A 27 -4.37 1.30 6.51
N GLY A 28 -5.67 0.98 6.61
CA GLY A 28 -6.27 0.49 7.84
C GLY A 28 -5.63 -0.81 8.33
N VAL A 29 -5.46 -1.79 7.44
CA VAL A 29 -4.75 -3.04 7.78
C VAL A 29 -3.32 -2.76 8.21
N TRP A 30 -2.61 -1.90 7.49
CA TRP A 30 -1.23 -1.52 7.80
C TRP A 30 -1.11 -0.86 9.19
N ALA A 31 -2.08 -0.03 9.56
CA ALA A 31 -2.12 0.57 10.89
C ALA A 31 -2.24 -0.47 12.01
N LEU A 32 -3.02 -1.53 11.80
CA LEU A 32 -3.25 -2.58 12.80
C LEU A 32 -2.06 -3.54 12.95
N VAL A 33 -1.31 -3.79 11.87
CA VAL A 33 -0.17 -4.72 11.90
C VAL A 33 1.16 -4.04 12.24
N ARG A 34 1.18 -2.70 12.37
CA ARG A 34 2.40 -1.96 12.68
C ARG A 34 2.77 -2.14 14.16
N PRO A 35 3.96 -2.69 14.46
CA PRO A 35 4.43 -2.75 15.84
C PRO A 35 4.69 -1.35 16.39
N ALA A 36 4.32 -1.17 17.66
CA ALA A 36 4.56 0.06 18.40
C ALA A 36 5.66 -0.15 19.46
N TYR A 37 6.40 0.91 19.75
CA TYR A 37 7.32 0.98 20.88
C TYR A 37 6.56 1.31 22.16
N VAL A 38 7.00 0.74 23.27
CA VAL A 38 6.54 1.11 24.61
C VAL A 38 7.64 1.96 25.25
N GLY A 39 7.30 3.18 25.67
CA GLY A 39 8.23 4.09 26.33
C GLY A 39 7.69 4.57 27.67
N VAL A 40 8.58 4.87 28.60
CA VAL A 40 8.26 5.45 29.90
C VAL A 40 8.70 6.91 29.91
N VAL A 41 7.84 7.81 30.41
CA VAL A 41 8.14 9.23 30.57
C VAL A 41 9.13 9.40 31.73
N GLU A 42 10.35 9.81 31.44
CA GLU A 42 11.41 9.94 32.43
C GLU A 42 12.31 11.13 32.09
N GLY A 43 12.61 11.99 33.07
CA GLY A 43 13.55 13.11 32.90
C GLY A 43 13.16 14.16 31.84
N GLY A 44 11.86 14.35 31.58
CA GLY A 44 11.37 15.28 30.56
C GLY A 44 11.44 14.74 29.12
N GLY A 45 11.71 13.44 28.95
CA GLY A 45 11.70 12.76 27.66
C GLY A 45 11.04 11.38 27.74
N LEU A 46 11.02 10.68 26.61
CA LEU A 46 10.52 9.31 26.53
C LEU A 46 11.70 8.33 26.42
N ARG A 47 11.84 7.44 27.40
CA ARG A 47 12.80 6.34 27.34
C ARG A 47 12.09 5.08 26.83
N VAL A 48 12.54 4.55 25.70
CA VAL A 48 12.00 3.30 25.14
C VAL A 48 12.37 2.13 26.06
N ASP A 49 11.36 1.38 26.52
CA ASP A 49 11.55 0.13 27.25
C ASP A 49 11.85 -0.98 26.23
N GLN A 50 13.12 -1.34 26.11
CA GLN A 50 13.60 -2.37 25.18
C GLN A 50 13.13 -3.80 25.54
N ALA A 51 12.73 -4.04 26.80
CA ALA A 51 12.23 -5.36 27.21
C ALA A 51 10.77 -5.58 26.76
N GLN A 52 9.98 -4.51 26.70
CA GLN A 52 8.58 -4.53 26.26
C GLN A 52 8.42 -4.16 24.78
N SER A 53 9.46 -3.61 24.17
CA SER A 53 9.44 -3.14 22.79
C SER A 53 9.96 -4.19 21.78
N PRO A 54 9.35 -4.28 20.59
CA PRO A 54 9.89 -5.11 19.52
C PRO A 54 11.20 -4.55 18.95
N VAL A 55 12.18 -5.42 18.71
CA VAL A 55 13.56 -5.08 18.31
C VAL A 55 13.65 -4.35 16.95
N ASN A 56 12.65 -4.51 16.07
CA ASN A 56 12.72 -4.08 14.68
C ASN A 56 11.41 -3.46 14.16
N ALA A 57 10.74 -2.65 14.99
CA ALA A 57 9.43 -2.10 14.65
C ALA A 57 9.39 -1.30 13.33
N GLU A 58 10.42 -0.49 13.08
CA GLU A 58 10.55 0.28 11.84
C GLU A 58 10.71 -0.61 10.61
N PHE A 59 11.52 -1.67 10.70
CA PHE A 59 11.72 -2.63 9.63
C PHE A 59 10.45 -3.43 9.34
N ALA A 60 9.74 -3.86 10.38
CA ALA A 60 8.45 -4.53 10.23
C ALA A 60 7.38 -3.60 9.63
N GLY A 61 7.37 -2.32 10.02
CA GLY A 61 6.51 -1.29 9.43
C GLY A 61 6.82 -1.07 7.94
N PHE A 62 8.10 -0.99 7.57
CA PHE A 62 8.55 -0.92 6.18
C PHE A 62 8.18 -2.18 5.38
N GLY A 63 8.47 -3.37 5.93
CA GLY A 63 8.26 -4.65 5.26
C GLY A 63 6.78 -4.93 5.01
N SER A 64 5.92 -4.66 6.01
CA SER A 64 4.46 -4.77 5.87
C SER A 64 3.90 -3.77 4.86
N PHE A 65 4.44 -2.53 4.81
CA PHE A 65 4.07 -1.56 3.78
C PHE A 65 4.43 -2.07 2.37
N ALA A 66 5.67 -2.53 2.17
CA ALA A 66 6.12 -3.07 0.90
C ALA A 66 5.27 -4.27 0.46
N LEU A 67 4.93 -5.17 1.40
CA LEU A 67 4.11 -6.35 1.13
C LEU A 67 2.68 -5.99 0.73
N LEU A 68 2.02 -5.10 1.49
CA LEU A 68 0.64 -4.70 1.22
C LEU A 68 0.52 -3.93 -0.11
N THR A 69 1.48 -3.05 -0.40
CA THR A 69 1.52 -2.33 -1.68
C THR A 69 1.79 -3.27 -2.86
N THR A 70 2.68 -4.24 -2.70
CA THR A 70 2.91 -5.33 -3.68
C THR A 70 1.62 -6.09 -3.96
N LEU A 71 0.91 -6.52 -2.92
CA LEU A 71 -0.35 -7.25 -3.07
C LEU A 71 -1.42 -6.40 -3.79
N ALA A 72 -1.54 -5.12 -3.43
CA ALA A 72 -2.44 -4.20 -4.12
C ALA A 72 -2.08 -4.07 -5.61
N GLY A 73 -0.78 -3.96 -5.94
CA GLY A 73 -0.30 -3.94 -7.33
C GLY A 73 -0.65 -5.20 -8.11
N VAL A 74 -0.51 -6.39 -7.49
CA VAL A 74 -0.92 -7.67 -8.10
C VAL A 74 -2.42 -7.67 -8.40
N VAL A 75 -3.26 -7.21 -7.47
CA VAL A 75 -4.72 -7.13 -7.66
C VAL A 75 -5.07 -6.17 -8.80
N VAL A 76 -4.44 -4.98 -8.83
CA VAL A 76 -4.62 -4.00 -9.91
C VAL A 76 -4.24 -4.61 -11.27
N ALA A 77 -3.10 -5.29 -11.36
CA ALA A 77 -2.68 -5.95 -12.60
C ALA A 77 -3.65 -7.06 -13.03
N ALA A 78 -4.13 -7.89 -12.09
CA ALA A 78 -5.09 -8.94 -12.37
C ALA A 78 -6.40 -8.37 -12.96
N VAL A 79 -6.95 -7.32 -12.35
CA VAL A 79 -8.17 -6.65 -12.85
C VAL A 79 -7.92 -5.97 -14.19
N ALA A 80 -6.76 -5.34 -14.39
CA ALA A 80 -6.36 -4.74 -15.65
C ALA A 80 -6.29 -5.79 -16.78
N LEU A 81 -5.74 -6.98 -16.50
CA LEU A 81 -5.68 -8.10 -17.45
C LEU A 81 -7.06 -8.66 -17.77
N ILE A 82 -7.93 -8.82 -16.77
CA ILE A 82 -9.33 -9.26 -16.97
C ILE A 82 -10.07 -8.27 -17.87
N ALA A 83 -9.88 -6.97 -17.66
CA ALA A 83 -10.49 -5.94 -18.50
C ALA A 83 -10.03 -6.03 -19.97
N ALA A 84 -8.73 -6.28 -20.20
CA ALA A 84 -8.18 -6.46 -21.53
C ALA A 84 -8.73 -7.74 -22.21
N LYS A 85 -8.73 -8.88 -21.50
CA LYS A 85 -9.26 -10.16 -22.01
C LYS A 85 -10.75 -10.10 -22.36
N ARG A 86 -11.54 -9.34 -21.61
CA ARG A 86 -12.97 -9.12 -21.89
C ARG A 86 -13.23 -8.10 -23.00
N GLY A 87 -12.18 -7.62 -23.68
CA GLY A 87 -12.32 -6.64 -24.76
C GLY A 87 -12.88 -5.29 -24.30
N LYS A 88 -12.75 -4.93 -23.01
CA LYS A 88 -13.16 -3.61 -22.50
C LYS A 88 -12.13 -2.53 -22.79
N VAL A 89 -10.87 -2.94 -22.94
CA VAL A 89 -9.70 -2.12 -23.24
C VAL A 89 -8.76 -2.88 -24.17
N ARG A 90 -7.87 -2.16 -24.84
CA ARG A 90 -6.78 -2.73 -25.65
C ARG A 90 -5.64 -3.15 -24.73
N GLY A 91 -5.24 -4.42 -24.79
CA GLY A 91 -3.98 -4.89 -24.21
C GLY A 91 -2.82 -4.13 -24.87
N SER A 92 -2.26 -3.15 -24.16
CA SER A 92 -1.28 -2.21 -24.72
C SER A 92 -0.31 -1.76 -23.63
N VAL A 93 0.85 -1.26 -24.05
CA VAL A 93 1.84 -0.64 -23.14
C VAL A 93 1.20 0.50 -22.33
N ALA A 94 0.31 1.28 -22.95
CA ALA A 94 -0.40 2.35 -22.24
C ALA A 94 -1.27 1.82 -21.08
N TRP A 95 -1.93 0.68 -21.26
CA TRP A 95 -2.76 0.08 -20.20
C TRP A 95 -1.91 -0.55 -19.09
N LEU A 96 -0.76 -1.13 -19.45
CA LEU A 96 0.26 -1.58 -18.49
C LEU A 96 0.76 -0.42 -17.62
N LEU A 97 1.14 0.70 -18.26
CA LEU A 97 1.60 1.89 -17.55
C LEU A 97 0.51 2.47 -16.66
N TRP A 98 -0.74 2.46 -17.12
CA TRP A 98 -1.89 2.89 -16.32
C TRP A 98 -2.08 2.02 -15.07
N ALA A 99 -1.95 0.69 -15.16
CA ALA A 99 -1.99 -0.19 -14.00
C ALA A 99 -0.85 0.13 -13.00
N GLY A 100 0.34 0.46 -13.50
CA GLY A 100 1.46 0.93 -12.66
C GLY A 100 1.13 2.25 -11.94
N VAL A 101 0.56 3.24 -12.64
CA VAL A 101 0.13 4.51 -12.06
C VAL A 101 -0.95 4.31 -10.99
N VAL A 102 -1.97 3.52 -11.28
CA VAL A 102 -3.03 3.20 -10.32
C VAL A 102 -2.44 2.52 -9.07
N SER A 103 -1.49 1.61 -9.24
CA SER A 103 -0.82 0.98 -8.10
C SER A 103 0.03 1.96 -7.30
N ALA A 104 0.63 2.98 -7.92
CA ALA A 104 1.35 4.04 -7.21
C ALA A 104 0.38 4.87 -6.36
N ILE A 105 -0.79 5.21 -6.94
CA ILE A 105 -1.86 5.92 -6.23
C ILE A 105 -2.37 5.09 -5.05
N ALA A 106 -2.55 3.78 -5.22
CA ALA A 106 -2.92 2.87 -4.13
C ALA A 106 -1.89 2.90 -2.99
N ALA A 107 -0.59 2.90 -3.31
CA ALA A 107 0.48 3.00 -2.32
C ALA A 107 0.46 4.36 -1.57
N VAL A 108 0.21 5.46 -2.28
CA VAL A 108 0.06 6.80 -1.67
C VAL A 108 -1.13 6.84 -0.73
N ALA A 109 -2.29 6.34 -1.16
CA ALA A 109 -3.47 6.25 -0.32
C ALA A 109 -3.20 5.37 0.92
N LEU A 110 -2.56 4.21 0.74
CA LEU A 110 -2.19 3.32 1.84
C LEU A 110 -1.34 4.03 2.90
N TYR A 111 -0.34 4.78 2.48
CA TYR A 111 0.53 5.53 3.38
C TYR A 111 -0.23 6.61 4.17
N ILE A 112 -0.99 7.45 3.47
CA ILE A 112 -1.72 8.57 4.06
C ILE A 112 -2.77 8.05 5.05
N PHE A 113 -3.62 7.13 4.60
CA PHE A 113 -4.70 6.61 5.44
C PHE A 113 -4.17 5.72 6.56
N GLY A 114 -3.09 4.97 6.34
CA GLY A 114 -2.48 4.20 7.42
C GLY A 114 -1.88 5.07 8.52
N GLY A 115 -1.26 6.20 8.17
CA GLY A 115 -0.86 7.23 9.14
C GLY A 115 -2.04 7.75 9.94
N TRP A 116 -3.13 8.11 9.25
CA TRP A 116 -4.36 8.58 9.88
C TRP A 116 -4.99 7.55 10.82
N PHE A 117 -5.10 6.28 10.39
CA PHE A 117 -5.64 5.20 11.23
C PHE A 117 -4.77 4.91 12.45
N VAL A 118 -3.45 5.04 12.37
CA VAL A 118 -2.61 4.89 13.57
C VAL A 118 -2.92 5.94 14.63
N GLY A 119 -3.21 7.19 14.24
CA GLY A 119 -3.64 8.22 15.18
C GLY A 119 -4.96 7.90 15.87
N LEU A 120 -5.82 7.09 15.25
CA LEU A 120 -7.07 6.62 15.84
C LEU A 120 -6.89 5.39 16.73
N VAL A 121 -5.99 4.47 16.37
CA VAL A 121 -5.75 3.21 17.11
C VAL A 121 -4.84 3.43 18.32
N HIS A 122 -3.84 4.31 18.19
CA HIS A 122 -2.87 4.65 19.23
C HIS A 122 -2.89 6.15 19.51
N PRO A 123 -3.97 6.68 20.13
CA PRO A 123 -4.06 8.09 20.47
C PRO A 123 -2.98 8.45 21.50
N LEU A 124 -2.19 9.48 21.20
CA LEU A 124 -1.20 10.02 22.14
C LEU A 124 -1.89 11.00 23.09
N PRO A 125 -1.68 10.91 24.42
CA PRO A 125 -2.15 11.90 25.38
C PRO A 125 -1.53 13.27 25.09
N SER A 126 -2.23 14.34 25.49
CA SER A 126 -1.66 15.69 25.45
C SER A 126 -0.41 15.77 26.33
N PRO A 127 0.64 16.49 25.92
CA PRO A 127 1.87 16.64 26.72
C PRO A 127 1.63 17.10 28.17
N ASP A 128 0.63 17.96 28.36
CA ASP A 128 0.27 18.52 29.67
C ASP A 128 -0.39 17.50 30.62
N ALA A 129 -0.81 16.34 30.10
CA ALA A 129 -1.42 15.25 30.86
C ALA A 129 -0.41 14.16 31.25
N LEU A 130 0.85 14.27 30.81
CA LEU A 130 1.88 13.27 31.05
C LEU A 130 2.63 13.56 32.35
N SER A 131 2.71 12.55 33.22
CA SER A 131 3.50 12.56 34.44
C SER A 131 4.72 11.66 34.32
N GLY A 132 5.77 11.95 35.09
CA GLY A 132 6.94 11.07 35.18
C GLY A 132 6.53 9.68 35.67
N GLY A 133 6.92 8.65 34.94
CA GLY A 133 6.54 7.25 35.18
C GLY A 133 5.41 6.72 34.30
N ASP A 134 4.73 7.58 33.52
CA ASP A 134 3.67 7.14 32.61
C ASP A 134 4.23 6.31 31.45
N THR A 135 3.50 5.27 31.06
CA THR A 135 3.83 4.41 29.93
C THR A 135 3.04 4.83 28.69
N LEU A 136 3.74 4.99 27.56
CA LEU A 136 3.18 5.42 26.29
C LEU A 136 3.50 4.41 25.19
N THR A 137 2.53 4.20 24.31
CA THR A 137 2.69 3.38 23.10
C THR A 137 2.85 4.29 21.88
N ILE A 138 3.98 4.20 21.20
CA ILE A 138 4.32 5.05 20.05
C ILE A 138 4.61 4.19 18.84
N VAL A 139 3.84 4.38 17.78
CA VAL A 139 4.14 3.77 16.49
C VAL A 139 5.19 4.61 15.78
N PRO A 140 6.37 4.07 15.44
CA PRO A 140 7.42 4.84 14.80
C PRO A 140 7.02 5.28 13.37
N PRO A 141 7.45 6.47 12.93
CA PRO A 141 7.19 6.93 11.58
C PRO A 141 7.98 6.09 10.57
N VAL A 142 7.28 5.52 9.59
CA VAL A 142 7.94 4.75 8.52
C VAL A 142 8.27 5.67 7.36
N ARG A 143 9.53 5.63 6.92
CA ARG A 143 10.01 6.27 5.69
C ARG A 143 10.07 5.20 4.57
N PRO A 144 9.12 5.16 3.63
CA PRO A 144 8.99 4.01 2.75
C PRO A 144 10.11 3.86 1.72
N GLY A 145 10.86 4.92 1.39
CA GLY A 145 12.03 4.83 0.49
C GLY A 145 11.75 4.04 -0.79
N ALA A 146 12.51 2.96 -1.05
CA ALA A 146 12.31 2.11 -2.21
C ALA A 146 10.97 1.33 -2.22
N ALA A 147 10.34 1.11 -1.06
CA ALA A 147 9.06 0.40 -0.97
C ALA A 147 7.91 1.13 -1.68
N TRP A 148 8.04 2.44 -1.95
CA TRP A 148 7.11 3.17 -2.82
C TRP A 148 6.97 2.54 -4.20
N ALA A 149 8.03 1.91 -4.71
CA ALA A 149 8.04 1.27 -6.02
C ALA A 149 7.50 -0.16 -6.00
N ALA A 150 7.28 -0.79 -4.83
CA ALA A 150 6.94 -2.20 -4.73
C ALA A 150 5.62 -2.55 -5.43
N GLY A 151 4.55 -1.81 -5.15
CA GLY A 151 3.26 -1.96 -5.82
C GLY A 151 3.33 -1.71 -7.34
N PRO A 152 3.79 -0.54 -7.80
CA PRO A 152 3.95 -0.25 -9.23
C PRO A 152 4.78 -1.28 -9.98
N PHE A 153 5.91 -1.70 -9.40
CA PHE A 153 6.77 -2.73 -9.98
C PHE A 153 6.05 -4.06 -10.10
N ALA A 154 5.37 -4.51 -9.04
CA ALA A 154 4.60 -5.75 -9.05
C ALA A 154 3.48 -5.70 -10.10
N ALA A 155 2.75 -4.59 -10.19
CA ALA A 155 1.67 -4.42 -11.16
C ALA A 155 2.19 -4.53 -12.60
N VAL A 156 3.28 -3.83 -12.91
CA VAL A 156 3.91 -3.86 -14.24
C VAL A 156 4.47 -5.24 -14.56
N LEU A 157 5.19 -5.87 -13.62
CA LEU A 157 5.81 -7.18 -13.81
C LEU A 157 4.76 -8.27 -14.04
N VAL A 158 3.70 -8.31 -13.23
CA VAL A 158 2.60 -9.28 -13.39
C VAL A 158 1.89 -9.07 -14.72
N TYR A 159 1.59 -7.81 -15.07
CA TYR A 159 0.92 -7.51 -16.33
C TYR A 159 1.80 -7.92 -17.54
N TRP A 160 3.10 -7.61 -17.50
CA TRP A 160 4.04 -7.94 -18.57
C TRP A 160 4.23 -9.46 -18.71
N THR A 161 4.53 -10.17 -17.62
CA THR A 161 4.72 -11.62 -17.64
C THR A 161 3.48 -12.36 -18.13
N ALA A 162 2.27 -11.92 -17.75
CA ALA A 162 1.04 -12.53 -18.22
C ALA A 162 0.82 -12.36 -19.73
N ASN A 163 1.20 -11.21 -20.31
CA ASN A 163 1.12 -11.01 -21.75
C ASN A 163 2.20 -11.81 -22.50
N LEU A 164 3.42 -11.90 -21.95
CA LEU A 164 4.49 -12.72 -22.52
C LEU A 164 4.10 -14.21 -22.57
N LEU A 165 3.47 -14.72 -21.50
CA LEU A 165 2.98 -16.09 -21.44
C LEU A 165 1.78 -16.34 -22.37
N ALA A 166 0.96 -15.33 -22.63
CA ALA A 166 -0.13 -15.44 -23.60
C ALA A 166 0.43 -15.52 -25.03
N TYR A 167 1.38 -14.64 -25.35
CA TYR A 167 2.04 -14.60 -26.65
C TYR A 167 2.70 -15.93 -27.03
N THR A 168 3.44 -16.54 -26.09
CA THR A 168 4.14 -17.83 -26.34
C THR A 168 3.20 -19.03 -26.51
N LYS A 169 1.92 -18.92 -26.12
CA LYS A 169 0.92 -19.96 -26.33
C LYS A 169 0.26 -19.88 -27.71
N ASP A 170 0.18 -18.69 -28.30
CA ASP A 170 -0.41 -18.50 -29.62
C ASP A 170 0.55 -18.92 -30.76
N GLU A 171 1.86 -19.05 -30.47
CA GLU A 171 2.88 -19.52 -31.43
C GLU A 171 3.04 -21.07 -31.48
N ARG A 172 2.31 -21.82 -30.66
CA ARG A 172 2.31 -23.29 -30.64
C ARG A 172 1.04 -23.86 -31.25
#